data_AF-A0A0C2SCW9-F1
#
_entry.id   AF-A0A0C2SCW9-F1
#
_cell.length_a   1.000
_cell.length_b   1.000
_cell.length_c   1.000
_cell.angle_alpha   90.00
_cell.angle_beta   90.00
_cell.angle_gamma   90.00
#
_symmetry.space_group_name_H-M   'P 1'
#
loop_
_entity.id
_entity.type
_entity.pdbx_description
1 polymer ?
#
loop_
_entity_poly.entity_id
_entity_poly.type
_entity_poly.pdbx_seq_one_letter_code
_entity_poly.pdbx_strand_id
1 'polypeptide(L)'
;MKKNLIYGLFTFMLFFIAAFHPQAALSRSYSVDEINIRAWIQPNGDVLVNEIFNYTLNGSCRSAFRVIHVHGHEGVDQFEAYELLKSNAELGFVNPAELQRLTLSQIHCRSGKRTHHGECCSSLVPL
;
A
#
# COMPACT_ATOMS: atom_id res chain seq x y z
N MET A 1 53.89 -24.47 -6.30
CA MET A 1 53.39 -23.15 -6.78
C MET A 1 52.05 -23.20 -7.52
N LYS A 2 51.73 -24.23 -8.33
CA LYS A 2 50.48 -24.27 -9.13
C LYS A 2 49.17 -24.32 -8.32
N LYS A 3 49.14 -24.97 -7.14
CA LYS A 3 47.92 -25.09 -6.30
C LYS A 3 47.48 -23.74 -5.71
N ASN A 4 48.43 -22.93 -5.24
CA ASN A 4 48.14 -21.61 -4.65
C ASN A 4 47.66 -20.61 -5.72
N LEU A 5 48.12 -20.76 -6.97
CA LEU A 5 47.62 -19.98 -8.10
C LEU A 5 46.16 -20.34 -8.44
N ILE A 6 45.79 -21.62 -8.34
CA ILE A 6 44.42 -22.09 -8.57
C ILE A 6 43.48 -21.59 -7.47
N TYR A 7 43.89 -21.65 -6.19
CA TYR A 7 43.09 -21.10 -5.10
C TYR A 7 42.89 -19.59 -5.24
N GLY A 8 43.94 -18.86 -5.62
CA GLY A 8 43.86 -17.42 -5.89
C GLY A 8 42.87 -17.08 -7.02
N LEU A 9 42.95 -17.83 -8.13
CA LEU A 9 42.03 -17.66 -9.26
C LEU A 9 40.57 -17.98 -8.86
N PHE A 10 40.37 -19.03 -8.06
CA PHE A 10 39.05 -19.44 -7.59
C PHE A 10 38.45 -18.42 -6.62
N THR A 11 39.24 -17.88 -5.68
CA THR A 11 38.79 -16.80 -4.79
C THR A 11 38.49 -15.51 -5.54
N PHE A 12 39.28 -15.19 -6.58
CA PHE A 12 39.04 -14.04 -7.44
C PHE A 12 37.74 -14.21 -8.22
N MET A 13 37.51 -15.38 -8.82
CA MET A 13 36.26 -15.70 -9.53
C MET A 13 35.04 -15.62 -8.62
N LEU A 14 35.11 -16.13 -7.39
CA LEU A 14 34.03 -16.03 -6.40
C LEU A 14 33.74 -14.58 -6.01
N PHE A 15 34.78 -13.76 -5.84
CA PHE A 15 34.62 -12.33 -5.55
C PHE A 15 33.91 -11.61 -6.71
N PHE A 16 34.25 -11.93 -7.96
CA PHE A 16 33.58 -11.35 -9.13
C PHE A 16 32.11 -11.77 -9.21
N ILE A 17 31.79 -13.05 -8.97
CA ILE A 17 30.39 -13.49 -8.98
C ILE A 17 29.58 -12.75 -7.90
N ALA A 18 30.14 -12.60 -6.69
CA ALA A 18 29.50 -11.87 -5.59
C ALA A 18 29.34 -10.37 -5.87
N ALA A 19 30.34 -9.73 -6.49
CA ALA A 19 30.35 -8.29 -6.78
C ALA A 19 29.45 -7.91 -7.96
N PHE A 20 29.23 -8.83 -8.91
CA PHE A 20 28.45 -8.60 -10.13
C PHE A 20 27.09 -9.30 -10.13
N HIS A 21 26.57 -9.72 -8.97
CA HIS A 21 25.17 -10.15 -8.90
C HIS A 21 24.27 -8.96 -9.24
N PRO A 22 23.49 -9.02 -10.35
CA PRO A 22 22.51 -8.00 -10.62
C PRO A 22 21.47 -8.09 -9.50
N GLN A 23 21.52 -7.15 -8.56
CA GLN A 23 20.39 -6.90 -7.69
C GLN A 23 19.29 -6.37 -8.59
N ALA A 24 18.48 -7.28 -9.12
CA ALA A 24 17.19 -6.95 -9.71
C ALA A 24 16.31 -6.45 -8.56
N ALA A 25 16.60 -5.23 -8.10
CA ALA A 25 15.70 -4.48 -7.25
C ALA A 25 14.46 -4.24 -8.12
N LEU A 26 13.45 -5.09 -7.93
CA LEU A 26 12.17 -4.95 -8.58
C LEU A 26 11.57 -3.65 -8.05
N SER A 27 11.85 -2.54 -8.73
CA SER A 27 11.42 -1.21 -8.31
C SER A 27 9.91 -1.17 -8.40
N ARG A 28 9.24 -1.28 -7.24
CA ARG A 28 7.80 -1.06 -7.14
C ARG A 28 7.58 0.44 -7.00
N SER A 29 6.71 0.98 -7.83
CA SER A 29 6.30 2.37 -7.71
C SER A 29 4.80 2.49 -7.91
N TYR A 30 4.22 3.57 -7.41
CA TYR A 30 2.84 3.92 -7.69
C TYR A 30 2.73 5.43 -7.90
N SER A 31 1.76 5.84 -8.70
CA SER A 31 1.26 7.22 -8.75
C SER A 31 -0.18 7.25 -8.28
N VAL A 32 -0.56 8.38 -7.70
CA VAL A 32 -1.96 8.71 -7.44
C VAL A 32 -2.38 9.63 -8.56
N ASP A 33 -3.26 9.13 -9.42
CA ASP A 33 -3.62 9.84 -10.66
C ASP A 33 -4.79 10.79 -10.40
N GLU A 34 -5.74 10.35 -9.57
CA GLU A 34 -6.93 11.13 -9.21
C GLU A 34 -7.44 10.74 -7.82
N ILE A 35 -7.98 11.73 -7.10
CA ILE A 35 -8.64 11.54 -5.81
C ILE A 35 -9.96 12.30 -5.84
N ASN A 36 -11.05 11.58 -5.66
CA ASN A 36 -12.39 12.16 -5.49
C ASN A 36 -12.88 11.86 -4.07
N ILE A 37 -13.33 12.89 -3.35
CA ILE A 37 -13.82 12.77 -1.96
C ILE A 37 -15.13 13.55 -1.85
N ARG A 38 -16.15 12.94 -1.24
CA ARG A 38 -17.40 13.62 -0.89
C ARG A 38 -17.76 13.28 0.54
N ALA A 39 -18.04 14.31 1.33
CA ALA A 39 -18.42 14.17 2.73
C ALA A 39 -19.76 14.85 3.00
N TRP A 40 -20.55 14.26 3.89
CA TRP A 40 -21.81 14.82 4.38
C TRP A 40 -21.85 14.77 5.89
N ILE A 41 -22.16 15.91 6.50
CA ILE A 41 -22.41 16.00 7.93
C ILE A 41 -23.88 15.66 8.16
N GLN A 42 -24.12 14.62 8.94
CA GLN A 42 -25.44 14.17 9.33
C GLN A 42 -26.00 15.07 10.44
N PRO A 43 -27.34 15.13 10.63
CA PRO A 43 -27.95 15.97 11.68
C PRO A 43 -27.49 15.64 13.11
N ASN A 44 -27.01 14.42 13.34
CA ASN A 44 -26.46 13.99 14.64
C ASN A 44 -24.98 14.36 14.84
N GLY A 45 -24.35 14.99 13.84
CA GLY A 45 -22.94 15.39 13.88
C GLY A 45 -21.98 14.38 13.25
N ASP A 46 -22.43 13.17 12.91
CA ASP A 46 -21.60 12.17 12.25
C ASP A 46 -21.25 12.60 10.82
N VAL A 47 -20.11 12.12 10.32
CA VAL A 47 -19.68 12.41 8.95
C VAL A 47 -19.67 11.14 8.12
N LEU A 48 -20.47 11.11 7.06
CA LEU A 48 -20.38 10.09 6.02
C LEU A 48 -19.37 10.56 4.97
N VAL A 49 -18.39 9.70 4.64
CA VAL A 49 -17.34 10.02 3.65
C VAL A 49 -17.28 8.92 2.59
N ASN A 50 -17.44 9.31 1.32
CA ASN A 50 -17.24 8.43 0.17
C ASN A 50 -16.02 8.89 -0.64
N GLU A 51 -15.17 7.96 -1.03
CA GLU A 51 -13.88 8.25 -1.66
C GLU A 51 -13.59 7.28 -2.81
N ILE A 52 -13.02 7.81 -3.88
CA ILE A 52 -12.47 7.03 -5.00
C ILE A 52 -11.03 7.48 -5.21
N PHE A 53 -10.11 6.52 -5.21
CA PHE A 53 -8.70 6.74 -5.50
C PHE A 53 -8.30 5.95 -6.74
N ASN A 54 -7.73 6.66 -7.72
CA ASN A 54 -7.19 6.06 -8.93
C ASN A 54 -5.66 5.99 -8.80
N TYR A 55 -5.12 4.79 -8.91
CA TYR A 55 -3.68 4.54 -8.82
C TYR A 55 -3.17 3.86 -10.08
N THR A 56 -2.01 4.28 -10.56
CA THR A 56 -1.19 3.50 -11.50
C THR A 56 -0.09 2.80 -10.71
N LEU A 57 -0.03 1.46 -10.82
CA LEU A 57 0.91 0.61 -10.09
C LEU A 57 1.95 0.02 -11.05
N ASN A 58 3.23 0.24 -10.78
CA ASN A 58 4.33 -0.45 -11.45
C ASN A 58 4.82 -1.59 -10.55
N GLY A 59 4.41 -2.81 -10.90
CA GLY A 59 4.67 -4.02 -10.13
C GLY A 59 3.43 -4.55 -9.41
N SER A 60 3.56 -5.70 -8.75
CA SER A 60 2.44 -6.32 -8.04
C SER A 60 2.18 -5.67 -6.68
N CYS A 61 0.95 -5.21 -6.47
CA CYS A 61 0.43 -4.81 -5.17
C CYS A 61 -0.41 -5.97 -4.60
N ARG A 62 -0.14 -6.34 -3.35
CA ARG A 62 -0.91 -7.40 -2.66
C ARG A 62 -1.88 -6.83 -1.62
N SER A 63 -1.72 -5.57 -1.24
CA SER A 63 -2.46 -4.95 -0.16
C SER A 63 -2.36 -3.43 -0.23
N ALA A 64 -3.46 -2.74 0.06
CA ALA A 64 -3.48 -1.32 0.36
C ALA A 64 -3.71 -1.11 1.86
N PHE A 65 -3.26 0.02 2.41
CA PHE A 65 -3.49 0.40 3.80
C PHE A 65 -4.11 1.79 3.87
N ARG A 66 -4.93 2.05 4.89
CA ARG A 66 -5.49 3.36 5.16
C ARG A 66 -5.33 3.72 6.64
N VAL A 67 -4.89 4.95 6.88
CA VAL A 67 -4.73 5.51 8.22
C VAL A 67 -5.77 6.59 8.41
N ILE A 68 -6.53 6.51 9.50
CA ILE A 68 -7.53 7.51 9.88
C ILE A 68 -7.13 8.07 11.24
N HIS A 69 -6.90 9.39 11.31
CA HIS A 69 -6.45 10.02 12.54
C HIS A 69 -7.62 10.42 13.41
N VAL A 70 -7.74 9.85 14.60
CA VAL A 70 -8.85 10.11 15.55
C VAL A 70 -8.82 11.48 16.23
N HIS A 71 -7.96 12.39 15.78
CA HIS A 71 -7.92 13.71 16.39
C HIS A 71 -9.11 14.54 15.88
N GLY A 72 -10.00 14.92 16.79
CA GLY A 72 -11.17 15.72 16.45
C GLY A 72 -12.43 14.92 16.08
N HIS A 73 -12.43 13.60 16.26
CA HIS A 73 -13.62 12.75 16.13
C HIS A 73 -13.46 11.46 16.97
N GLU A 74 -14.57 10.75 17.24
CA GLU A 74 -14.59 9.58 18.13
C GLU A 74 -14.11 8.27 17.46
N GLY A 75 -13.72 8.34 16.20
CA GLY A 75 -13.28 7.18 15.42
C GLY A 75 -14.08 7.00 14.14
N VAL A 76 -14.20 5.74 13.71
CA VAL A 76 -14.95 5.32 12.51
C VAL A 76 -15.81 4.15 12.91
N ASP A 77 -17.13 4.32 12.82
CA ASP A 77 -18.08 3.27 13.18
C ASP A 77 -18.23 2.21 12.09
N GLN A 78 -18.22 2.65 10.82
CA GLN A 78 -18.41 1.79 9.66
C GLN A 78 -17.38 2.12 8.59
N PHE A 79 -16.74 1.07 8.06
CA PHE A 79 -15.76 1.21 7.00
C PHE A 79 -15.89 0.04 6.03
N GLU A 80 -15.93 0.36 4.75
CA GLU A 80 -15.97 -0.61 3.68
C GLU A 80 -14.99 -0.20 2.59
N ALA A 81 -14.38 -1.18 1.95
CA ALA A 81 -13.48 -0.97 0.83
C ALA A 81 -13.84 -1.87 -0.33
N TYR A 82 -13.71 -1.34 -1.53
CA TYR A 82 -14.08 -2.00 -2.77
C TYR A 82 -13.02 -1.72 -3.83
N GLU A 83 -12.79 -2.72 -4.68
CA GLU A 83 -12.13 -2.54 -5.96
C GLU A 83 -13.18 -2.16 -7.00
N LEU A 84 -12.89 -1.11 -7.77
CA LEU A 84 -13.70 -0.68 -8.90
C LEU A 84 -13.35 -1.52 -10.12
N LEU A 85 -14.32 -2.27 -10.63
CA LEU A 85 -14.12 -3.11 -11.81
C LEU A 85 -14.13 -2.29 -13.11
N LYS A 86 -14.57 -1.03 -13.07
CA LYS A 86 -14.54 -0.07 -14.17
C LYS A 86 -13.90 1.24 -13.74
N SER A 87 -13.14 1.84 -14.64
CA SER A 87 -12.27 2.99 -14.36
C SER A 87 -12.97 4.36 -14.41
N ASN A 88 -14.26 4.44 -14.74
CA ASN A 88 -15.00 5.70 -14.94
C ASN A 88 -16.11 5.92 -13.90
N ALA A 89 -15.97 5.34 -12.72
CA ALA A 89 -16.96 5.45 -11.66
C ALA A 89 -17.03 6.87 -11.08
N GLU A 90 -18.24 7.37 -10.89
CA GLU A 90 -18.49 8.69 -10.29
C GLU A 90 -18.97 8.54 -8.84
N LEU A 91 -18.42 9.35 -7.93
CA LEU A 91 -18.81 9.36 -6.53
C LEU A 91 -20.31 9.60 -6.34
N GLY A 92 -20.95 8.66 -5.64
CA GLY A 92 -22.39 8.68 -5.36
C GLY A 92 -23.28 8.05 -6.43
N PHE A 93 -22.70 7.60 -7.57
CA PHE A 93 -23.44 6.95 -8.66
C PHE A 93 -22.87 5.58 -9.03
N VAL A 94 -21.99 5.01 -8.20
CA VAL A 94 -21.36 3.71 -8.48
C VAL A 94 -22.38 2.58 -8.32
N ASN A 95 -22.48 1.73 -9.34
CA ASN A 95 -23.35 0.57 -9.30
C ASN A 95 -22.71 -0.54 -8.46
N PRO A 96 -23.43 -1.16 -7.49
CA PRO A 96 -22.91 -2.29 -6.72
C PRO A 96 -22.38 -3.46 -7.55
N ALA A 97 -22.91 -3.69 -8.76
CA ALA A 97 -22.43 -4.73 -9.66
C ALA A 97 -21.02 -4.47 -10.22
N GLU A 98 -20.53 -3.23 -10.10
CA GLU A 98 -19.20 -2.79 -10.56
C GLU A 98 -18.20 -2.73 -9.40
N LEU A 99 -18.61 -3.18 -8.21
CA LEU A 99 -17.81 -3.20 -7.01
C LEU A 99 -17.46 -4.63 -6.62
N GLN A 100 -16.18 -4.87 -6.41
CA GLN A 100 -15.71 -6.08 -5.75
C GLN A 100 -15.32 -5.74 -4.32
N ARG A 101 -16.03 -6.30 -3.34
CA ARG A 101 -15.72 -6.05 -1.92
C ARG A 101 -14.34 -6.60 -1.59
N LEU A 102 -13.51 -5.75 -1.01
CA LEU A 102 -12.20 -6.14 -0.54
C LEU A 102 -12.31 -6.75 0.85
N THR A 103 -11.51 -7.78 1.09
CA THR A 103 -11.38 -8.33 2.43
C THR A 103 -10.57 -7.35 3.27
N LEU A 104 -11.22 -6.78 4.29
CA LEU A 104 -10.55 -5.91 5.24
C LEU A 104 -9.73 -6.75 6.19
N SER A 105 -8.44 -6.45 6.24
CA SER A 105 -7.52 -7.11 7.17
C SER A 105 -7.38 -6.34 8.48
N GLN A 106 -7.20 -5.00 8.45
CA GLN A 106 -7.10 -4.09 9.62
C GLN A 106 -7.38 -2.61 9.26
N ILE A 107 -8.03 -1.85 10.16
CA ILE A 107 -8.13 -0.37 10.13
C ILE A 107 -7.25 0.18 11.26
N HIS A 108 -6.21 0.95 10.93
CA HIS A 108 -5.30 1.52 11.95
C HIS A 108 -5.65 2.99 12.23
N CYS A 109 -6.30 3.23 13.36
CA CYS A 109 -6.60 4.55 13.89
C CYS A 109 -5.45 5.04 14.78
N ARG A 110 -4.51 5.84 14.24
CA ARG A 110 -3.32 6.29 14.99
C ARG A 110 -3.59 7.62 15.70
N SER A 111 -3.58 7.62 17.03
CA SER A 111 -3.42 8.84 17.83
C SER A 111 -2.03 9.43 17.57
N GLY A 112 -1.98 10.72 17.26
CA GLY A 112 -0.83 11.37 16.62
C GLY A 112 0.49 11.22 17.36
N LYS A 113 1.49 10.63 16.68
CA LYS A 113 2.90 10.97 16.87
C LYS A 113 3.63 10.81 15.54
N ARG A 114 4.13 11.93 15.00
CA ARG A 114 4.94 11.93 13.77
C ARG A 114 6.22 11.14 14.03
N THR A 115 6.49 10.15 13.21
CA THR A 115 7.82 9.54 13.10
C THR A 115 8.23 9.60 11.63
N HIS A 116 9.22 10.46 11.35
CA HIS A 116 9.94 10.53 10.09
C HIS A 116 10.79 9.27 9.92
N HIS A 117 10.26 8.24 9.26
CA HIS A 117 11.06 7.32 8.43
C HIS A 117 10.09 6.37 7.74
N GLY A 118 10.19 6.29 6.42
CA GLY A 118 9.45 5.33 5.64
C GLY A 118 9.95 3.92 5.93
N GLU A 119 9.01 3.00 6.14
CA GLU A 119 9.19 1.55 6.00
C GLU A 119 7.79 0.93 6.01
N CYS A 120 7.26 0.64 4.81
CA CYS A 120 5.98 -0.03 4.61
C CYS A 120 6.23 -1.40 3.97
N CYS A 121 6.34 -2.44 4.81
CA CYS A 121 6.02 -3.83 4.50
C CYS A 121 5.83 -4.58 5.83
N SER A 122 4.72 -5.34 5.96
CA SER A 122 4.33 -6.22 7.10
C SER A 122 3.52 -5.51 8.20
N SER A 123 2.48 -6.07 8.83
CA SER A 123 1.98 -7.45 8.97
C SER A 123 0.47 -7.46 9.34
N LEU A 124 -0.16 -8.61 9.14
CA LEU A 124 -1.54 -9.01 9.47
C LEU A 124 -1.70 -9.51 10.94
N VAL A 125 -2.88 -9.20 11.55
CA VAL A 125 -3.74 -10.01 12.50
C VAL A 125 -3.26 -10.17 13.97
N PRO A 126 -4.10 -10.45 15.03
CA PRO A 126 -5.57 -10.35 15.32
C PRO A 126 -5.85 -9.35 16.50
N LEU A 127 -7.05 -9.05 17.04
CA LEU A 127 -8.36 -9.69 17.24
C LEU A 127 -9.49 -8.67 17.00
#